data_AF-A0A3N5M835-F1
#
_entry.id   AF-A0A3N5M835-F1
#
_cell.length_a   1.000
_cell.length_b   1.000
_cell.length_c   1.000
_cell.angle_alpha   90.00
_cell.angle_beta   90.00
_cell.angle_gamma   90.00
#
_symmetry.space_group_name_H-M   'P 1'
#
loop_
_entity.id
_entity.type
_entity.pdbx_description
1 polymer ?
#
loop_
_entity_poly.entity_id
_entity_poly.type
_entity_poly.pdbx_seq_one_letter_code
_entity_poly.pdbx_strand_id
1 'polypeptide(L)' 'MYNIQIMPLSPDFINDLSKVFAGEIRTDMTTRILYSTDASIYQIEPLGVAFPRTQSDLAAAME' A
#
# COMPACT_ATOMS: atom_id res chain seq x y z
N MET A 1 -0.28 -13.65 23.49
CA MET A 1 -0.03 -13.37 22.06
C MET A 1 -1.30 -12.75 21.49
N TYR A 2 -1.26 -11.50 21.04
CA TYR A 2 -2.41 -10.89 20.37
C TYR A 2 -2.48 -11.42 18.94
N ASN A 3 -3.63 -11.98 18.57
CA ASN A 3 -3.88 -12.43 17.20
C ASN A 3 -4.26 -11.21 16.37
N ILE A 4 -3.28 -10.61 15.69
CA ILE A 4 -3.51 -9.47 14.80
C ILE A 4 -4.22 -10.02 13.55
N GLN A 5 -5.52 -9.75 13.44
CA GLN A 5 -6.27 -9.95 12.21
C GLN A 5 -5.94 -8.80 11.27
N ILE A 6 -5.08 -9.05 10.29
CA ILE A 6 -4.79 -8.10 9.20
C ILE A 6 -6.01 -8.08 8.27
N MET A 7 -6.75 -6.98 8.23
CA MET A 7 -7.80 -6.78 7.24
C MET A 7 -7.19 -6.29 5.92
N PRO A 8 -7.61 -6.86 4.77
CA PRO A 8 -7.14 -6.38 3.47
C PRO A 8 -7.67 -4.97 3.19
N LEU A 9 -7.01 -4.23 2.29
CA LEU A 9 -7.52 -2.94 1.81
C LEU A 9 -8.90 -3.12 1.19
N SER A 10 -9.82 -2.22 1.50
CA SER A 10 -11.16 -2.30 0.94
C SER A 10 -11.12 -2.02 -0.57
N PRO A 11 -11.88 -2.75 -1.39
CA PRO A 11 -11.97 -2.48 -2.83
C PRO A 11 -12.46 -1.06 -3.13
N ASP A 12 -13.37 -0.53 -2.31
CA ASP A 12 -13.90 0.82 -2.48
C ASP A 12 -12.81 1.88 -2.28
N PHE A 13 -11.94 1.71 -1.28
CA PHE A 13 -10.80 2.59 -1.05
C PHE A 13 -9.85 2.60 -2.26
N ILE A 14 -9.50 1.41 -2.77
CA ILE A 14 -8.63 1.30 -3.95
C ILE A 14 -9.28 1.97 -5.17
N ASN A 15 -10.58 1.74 -5.36
CA ASN A 15 -11.32 2.33 -6.46
C ASN A 15 -11.37 3.87 -6.36
N ASP A 16 -11.62 4.42 -5.18
CA ASP A 16 -11.66 5.87 -4.98
C ASP A 16 -10.28 6.50 -5.16
N LEU A 17 -9.24 5.90 -4.60
CA LEU A 17 -7.87 6.37 -4.75
C LEU A 17 -7.41 6.31 -6.23
N SER A 18 -7.80 5.28 -6.98
CA SER A 18 -7.47 5.16 -8.41
C SER A 18 -8.03 6.27 -9.29
N LYS A 19 -9.04 7.02 -8.84
CA LYS A 19 -9.62 8.15 -9.58
C LYS A 19 -8.72 9.38 -9.57
N VAL A 20 -7.86 9.50 -8.56
CA VAL A 20 -7.01 10.68 -8.32
C VAL A 20 -5.52 10.36 -8.34
N PHE A 21 -5.16 9.07 -8.31
CA PHE A 21 -3.79 8.58 -8.32
C PHE A 21 -3.39 8.12 -9.72
N ALA A 22 -2.49 8.85 -10.38
CA ALA A 22 -2.01 8.54 -11.73
C ALA A 22 -0.96 7.42 -11.76
N GLY A 23 -0.39 7.09 -10.60
CA GLY A 23 0.55 5.99 -10.43
C GLY A 23 -0.11 4.62 -10.31
N GLU A 24 0.67 3.64 -9.83
CA GLU A 24 0.20 2.27 -9.64
C GLU A 24 0.04 1.94 -8.15
N ILE A 25 -0.98 1.14 -7.82
CA ILE A 25 -1.15 0.57 -6.48
C ILE A 25 -1.19 -0.96 -6.64
N ARG A 26 -0.26 -1.64 -5.96
CA ARG A 26 -0.11 -3.09 -6.01
C ARG A 26 -0.52 -3.69 -4.66
N THR A 27 -1.48 -4.60 -4.67
CA THR A 27 -1.94 -5.34 -3.48
C THR A 27 -1.60 -6.84 -3.56
N ASP A 28 -0.85 -7.27 -4.58
CA ASP A 28 -0.45 -8.65 -4.75
C ASP A 28 0.62 -9.06 -3.71
N MET A 29 0.61 -10.34 -3.35
CA MET A 29 1.49 -10.91 -2.32
C MET A 29 2.97 -10.74 -2.66
N THR A 30 3.36 -10.94 -3.92
CA THR A 30 4.77 -10.86 -4.33
C THR A 30 5.33 -9.47 -4.10
N THR A 31 4.60 -8.43 -4.54
CA THR A 31 4.99 -7.04 -4.34
C THR A 31 5.01 -6.68 -2.86
N ARG A 32 3.99 -7.08 -2.08
CA ARG A 32 3.94 -6.82 -0.63
C ARG A 32 5.12 -7.45 0.12
N ILE A 33 5.52 -8.67 -0.22
CA ILE A 33 6.70 -9.33 0.36
C ILE A 33 7.98 -8.57 0.01
N LEU A 34 8.16 -8.21 -1.25
CA LEU A 34 9.37 -7.51 -1.71
C LEU A 34 9.58 -6.18 -0.97
N TYR A 35 8.50 -5.49 -0.64
CA TYR A 35 8.52 -4.23 0.09
C TYR A 35 8.19 -4.36 1.59
N SER A 36 8.17 -5.59 2.13
CA SER A 36 7.98 -5.83 3.57
C SER A 36 9.24 -5.57 4.40
N THR A 37 10.37 -5.39 3.73
CA THR A 37 11.64 -4.98 4.33
C THR A 37 11.75 -3.46 4.30
N ASP A 38 11.16 -2.81 5.29
CA ASP A 38 11.73 -1.57 5.83
C ASP A 38 13.22 -1.88 6.13
N ALA A 39 14.17 -0.99 5.83
CA ALA A 39 15.61 -1.16 6.06
C ALA A 39 16.01 -1.37 7.56
N SER A 40 15.06 -1.75 8.41
CA SER A 40 15.18 -2.13 9.81
C SER A 40 14.98 -3.65 10.01
N ILE A 41 15.29 -4.15 11.21
CA ILE A 41 15.20 -5.58 11.55
C ILE A 41 13.75 -6.09 11.71
N TYR A 42 12.75 -5.21 11.65
CA TYR A 42 11.35 -5.55 11.89
C TYR A 42 10.58 -5.65 10.57
N GLN A 43 10.23 -6.88 10.20
CA GLN A 43 9.46 -7.14 8.99
C GLN A 43 7.96 -6.93 9.25
N ILE A 44 7.38 -5.92 8.61
CA ILE A 44 5.93 -5.70 8.59
C ILE A 44 5.49 -5.80 7.13
N GLU A 45 4.63 -6.76 6.84
CA GLU A 45 4.05 -6.88 5.51
C GLU A 45 3.03 -5.74 5.30
N PRO A 46 3.23 -4.84 4.32
CA PRO A 46 2.30 -3.74 4.05
C PRO A 46 0.96 -4.28 3.54
N LEU A 47 -0.11 -3.51 3.59
CA LEU A 47 -1.39 -3.91 2.97
C LEU A 47 -1.41 -3.71 1.43
N GLY A 48 -0.56 -2.81 0.93
CA GLY A 48 -0.37 -2.51 -0.48
C GLY A 48 0.84 -1.59 -0.66
N VAL A 49 1.31 -1.45 -1.91
CA VAL A 49 2.47 -0.64 -2.27
C VAL A 49 2.08 0.34 -3.37
N ALA A 50 2.32 1.64 -3.14
CA ALA A 50 2.03 2.71 -4.09
C ALA A 50 3.29 3.15 -4.83
N PHE A 51 3.18 3.31 -6.15
CA PHE A 51 4.23 3.77 -7.06
C PHE A 51 3.78 5.10 -7.71
N PRO A 52 4.00 6.25 -7.03
CA PRO A 52 3.56 7.54 -7.53
C PRO A 52 4.34 7.96 -8.80
N ARG A 53 3.68 8.68 -9.70
CA ARG A 53 4.25 9.22 -10.94
C ARG A 53 4.35 10.74 -10.91
N THR A 54 3.49 11.40 -10.13
CA THR A 54 3.37 12.85 -10.06
C THR A 54 3.49 13.35 -8.62
N GLN A 55 3.71 14.65 -8.43
CA GLN A 55 3.70 15.26 -7.11
C GLN A 55 2.29 15.21 -6.47
N SER A 56 1.24 15.29 -7.29
CA SER A 56 -0.14 15.13 -6.84
C SER A 56 -0.42 13.73 -6.29
N ASP A 57 0.22 12.70 -6.83
CA ASP A 57 0.12 11.32 -6.32
C ASP A 57 0.68 11.22 -4.88
N LEU A 58 1.75 11.96 -4.55
CA LEU A 58 2.27 11.97 -3.19
C LEU A 58 1.24 12.53 -2.21
N ALA A 59 0.56 13.62 -2.57
CA ALA A 59 -0.50 14.18 -1.75
C ALA A 59 -1.67 13.19 -1.59
N ALA A 60 -2.11 12.57 -2.69
CA ALA A 60 -3.20 11.59 -2.67
C ALA A 60 -2.87 10.33 -1.84
N ALA A 61 -1.59 9.98 -1.67
CA ALA A 61 -1.18 8.83 -0.85
C ALA A 61 -1.13 9.14 0.66
N MET A 62 -1.20 10.41 1.06
CA MET A 62 -1.08 10.85 2.46
C MET A 62 -2.41 11.22 3.12
N GLU A 63 -3.46 11.42 2.33
CA GLU A 63 -4.83 11.74 2.77
C GLU A 63 -5.62 10.46 3.11
#